data_AF-A0A7H8L1E5-F1
#
_entry.id   AF-A0A7H8L1E5-F1
#
_cell.length_a   1.000
_cell.length_b   1.000
_cell.length_c   1.000
_cell.angle_alpha   90.00
_cell.angle_beta   90.00
_cell.angle_gamma   90.00
#
_symmetry.space_group_name_H-M   'P 1'
#
loop_
_entity.id
_entity.type
_entity.pdbx_description
1 polymer ?
#
loop_
_entity_poly.entity_id
_entity_poly.type
_entity_poly.pdbx_seq_one_letter_code
_entity_poly.pdbx_strand_id
1 'polypeptide(L)'
;MNRTARLYALVEELRAVAPRPLTVARLAARFEVATRTVQRDLQALMAAGLPVRSTTGRGGGWSIDPRTTLPPVRFTAQEAAALTVALAATDPGAPYAAAARTAAQKLTAVLPAPAADAARDLARRIVALPAPGPAAEIRTAVERALAEGTVLRLRYADAAGRPSERLVEPAGLLTAGGHWYLIAWCRTRRAGRGFRLDRITAADPTAEPARPHDLAALLRGSAAAGARPPAALGPL
;
A
#
# COMPACT_ATOMS: atom_id res chain seq x y z
N MET A 1 4.37 17.10 31.63
CA MET A 1 4.46 16.11 30.53
C MET A 1 5.65 16.43 29.62
N ASN A 2 6.54 15.46 29.33
CA ASN A 2 7.66 15.66 28.40
C ASN A 2 7.16 15.83 26.95
N ARG A 3 7.97 16.42 26.06
CA ARG A 3 7.53 16.77 24.70
C ARG A 3 7.18 15.54 23.87
N THR A 4 7.96 14.46 23.96
CA THR A 4 7.73 13.22 23.20
C THR A 4 6.40 12.55 23.56
N ALA A 5 6.10 12.44 24.86
CA ALA A 5 4.82 11.92 25.33
C ALA A 5 3.66 12.81 24.89
N ARG A 6 3.83 14.14 24.89
CA ARG A 6 2.80 15.08 24.39
C ARG A 6 2.56 14.93 22.89
N LEU A 7 3.61 14.79 22.09
CA LEU A 7 3.49 14.59 20.65
C LEU A 7 2.74 13.30 20.32
N TYR A 8 3.07 12.20 21.01
CA TYR A 8 2.34 10.94 20.88
C TYR A 8 0.87 11.10 21.29
N ALA A 9 0.61 11.69 22.46
CA ALA A 9 -0.75 11.87 22.95
C ALA A 9 -1.59 12.79 22.04
N LEU A 10 -1.00 13.84 21.45
CA LEU A 10 -1.66 14.69 20.46
C LEU A 10 -2.12 13.90 19.23
N VAL A 11 -1.27 13.01 18.72
CA VAL A 11 -1.62 12.14 17.58
C VAL A 11 -2.76 11.21 17.95
N GLU A 12 -2.72 10.59 19.12
CA GLU A 12 -3.78 9.67 19.57
C GLU A 12 -5.12 10.39 19.83
N GLU A 13 -5.11 11.59 20.43
CA GLU A 13 -6.33 12.41 20.58
C GLU A 13 -6.93 12.81 19.22
N LEU A 14 -6.09 13.18 18.24
CA LEU A 14 -6.57 13.47 16.88
C LEU A 14 -7.13 12.21 16.19
N ARG A 15 -6.50 11.05 16.38
CA ARG A 15 -6.97 9.76 15.84
C ARG A 15 -8.30 9.34 16.42
N ALA A 16 -8.47 9.49 17.73
CA ALA A 16 -9.67 9.05 18.44
C ALA A 16 -10.96 9.72 17.95
N VAL A 17 -10.87 10.93 17.41
CA VAL A 17 -12.03 11.68 16.90
C VAL A 17 -12.04 11.84 15.38
N ALA A 18 -11.08 11.23 14.68
CA ALA A 18 -10.96 11.36 13.23
C ALA A 18 -12.25 10.89 12.52
N PRO A 19 -12.70 11.56 11.45
CA PRO A 19 -12.05 12.67 10.74
C PRO A 19 -12.34 14.07 11.33
N ARG A 20 -13.02 14.15 12.48
CA ARG A 20 -13.46 15.43 13.06
C ARG A 20 -12.26 16.25 13.57
N PRO A 21 -12.19 17.57 13.27
CA PRO A 21 -11.11 18.40 13.77
C PRO A 21 -11.26 18.75 15.26
N LEU A 22 -10.11 18.95 15.93
CA LEU A 22 -9.98 19.49 17.29
C LEU A 22 -9.33 20.86 17.24
N THR A 23 -9.83 21.81 18.04
CA THR A 23 -9.21 23.14 18.14
C THR A 23 -7.95 23.08 19.00
N VAL A 24 -7.00 23.99 18.72
CA VAL A 24 -5.79 24.16 19.55
C VAL A 24 -6.16 24.45 21.01
N ALA A 25 -7.22 25.23 21.24
CA ALA A 25 -7.70 25.55 22.58
C ALA A 25 -8.18 24.30 23.34
N ARG A 26 -8.91 23.39 22.67
CA ARG A 26 -9.37 22.13 23.27
C ARG A 26 -8.20 21.21 23.63
N LEU A 27 -7.24 21.06 22.72
CA LEU A 27 -6.04 20.27 22.96
C LEU A 27 -5.17 20.88 24.08
N ALA A 28 -5.05 22.21 24.11
CA ALA A 28 -4.32 22.95 25.15
C ALA A 28 -4.93 22.73 26.54
N ALA A 29 -6.26 22.82 26.65
CA ALA A 29 -6.97 22.53 27.89
C ALA A 29 -6.81 21.06 28.31
N ARG A 30 -6.94 20.11 27.37
CA ARG A 30 -6.82 18.67 27.62
C ARG A 30 -5.45 18.26 28.16
N PHE A 31 -4.38 18.88 27.64
CA PHE A 31 -3.00 18.56 27.99
C PHE A 31 -2.38 19.53 29.00
N GLU A 32 -3.17 20.47 29.53
CA GLU A 32 -2.76 21.48 30.52
C GLU A 32 -1.50 22.25 30.10
N VAL A 33 -1.47 22.70 28.84
CA VAL A 33 -0.36 23.46 28.26
C VAL A 33 -0.86 24.69 27.51
N ALA A 34 0.01 25.66 27.30
CA ALA A 34 -0.33 26.85 26.51
C ALA A 34 -0.67 26.49 25.05
N THR A 35 -1.62 27.23 24.46
CA THR A 35 -2.04 27.08 23.05
C THR A 35 -0.85 27.18 22.08
N ARG A 36 0.10 28.10 22.34
CA ARG A 36 1.34 28.24 21.56
C ARG A 36 2.18 26.96 21.53
N THR A 37 2.17 26.18 22.62
CA THR A 37 2.92 24.92 22.73
C THR A 37 2.27 23.86 21.85
N VAL A 38 0.95 23.71 21.94
CA VAL A 38 0.19 22.79 21.10
C VAL A 38 0.33 23.13 19.62
N GLN A 39 0.21 24.41 19.26
CA GLN A 39 0.39 24.86 17.87
C GLN A 39 1.78 24.47 17.34
N ARG A 40 2.84 24.71 18.12
CA ARG A 40 4.21 24.35 17.74
C ARG A 40 4.39 22.83 17.59
N ASP A 41 3.79 22.05 18.48
CA ASP A 41 3.89 20.59 18.43
C ASP A 41 3.10 20.01 17.24
N LEU A 42 1.92 20.54 16.92
CA LEU A 42 1.15 20.15 15.73
C LEU A 42 1.89 20.49 14.42
N GLN A 43 2.52 21.67 14.38
CA GLN A 43 3.39 22.05 13.26
C GLN A 43 4.61 21.12 13.14
N ALA A 44 5.22 20.73 14.27
CA ALA A 44 6.33 19.78 14.26
C ALA A 44 5.92 18.38 13.77
N LEU A 45 4.71 17.91 14.15
CA LEU A 45 4.16 16.65 13.65
C LEU A 45 3.95 16.70 12.13
N MET A 46 3.38 17.79 11.61
CA MET A 46 3.17 17.99 10.18
C MET A 46 4.51 18.04 9.42
N ALA A 47 5.50 18.77 9.94
CA ALA A 47 6.84 18.84 9.36
C ALA A 47 7.58 17.48 9.38
N ALA A 48 7.31 16.65 10.39
CA ALA A 48 7.82 15.28 10.48
C ALA A 48 7.07 14.28 9.55
N GLY A 49 6.14 14.75 8.73
CA GLY A 49 5.41 13.93 7.76
C GLY A 49 4.26 13.11 8.35
N LEU A 50 3.83 13.38 9.59
CA LEU A 50 2.57 12.82 10.08
C LEU A 50 1.41 13.48 9.32
N PRO A 51 0.33 12.73 9.02
CA PRO A 51 -0.78 13.20 8.19
C PRO A 51 -1.76 14.10 8.97
N VAL A 52 -1.20 14.99 9.79
CA VAL A 52 -1.92 16.01 10.56
C VAL A 52 -2.17 17.20 9.64
N ARG A 53 -3.41 17.69 9.62
CA ARG A 53 -3.88 18.77 8.73
C ARG A 53 -4.54 19.87 9.54
N SER A 54 -4.41 21.11 9.07
CA SER A 54 -5.11 22.26 9.63
C SER A 54 -6.20 22.73 8.67
N THR A 55 -7.45 22.76 9.14
CA THR A 55 -8.59 23.33 8.42
C THR A 55 -8.93 24.69 9.03
N THR A 56 -8.96 25.76 8.24
CA THR A 56 -9.31 27.11 8.68
C THR A 56 -10.81 27.38 8.55
N GLY A 57 -11.34 28.38 9.29
CA GLY A 57 -12.75 28.80 9.22
C GLY A 57 -13.63 28.33 10.37
N ARG A 58 -14.94 28.62 10.30
CA ARG A 58 -15.94 28.21 11.30
C ARG A 58 -16.03 26.68 11.34
N GLY A 59 -15.78 26.08 12.50
CA GLY A 59 -15.68 24.62 12.65
C GLY A 59 -14.33 24.02 12.25
N GLY A 60 -13.35 24.87 11.92
CA GLY A 60 -11.97 24.48 11.63
C GLY A 60 -11.18 24.03 12.87
N GLY A 61 -10.02 23.46 12.63
CA GLY A 61 -9.13 22.91 13.64
C GLY A 61 -8.13 21.95 13.03
N TRP A 62 -7.50 21.15 13.87
CA TRP A 62 -6.52 20.16 13.47
C TRP A 62 -7.15 18.78 13.43
N SER A 63 -6.88 18.01 12.39
CA SER A 63 -7.34 16.62 12.24
C SER A 63 -6.21 15.74 11.73
N ILE A 64 -6.42 14.43 11.81
CA ILE A 64 -5.57 13.44 11.15
C ILE A 64 -6.45 12.66 10.17
N ASP A 65 -5.98 12.40 8.96
CA ASP A 65 -6.74 11.57 8.01
C ASP A 65 -6.53 10.10 8.38
N PRO A 66 -7.55 9.40 8.92
CA PRO A 66 -7.39 8.03 9.39
C PRO A 66 -7.08 7.06 8.24
N ARG A 67 -7.30 7.48 6.98
CA ARG A 67 -7.01 6.66 5.80
C ARG A 67 -5.53 6.64 5.40
N THR A 68 -4.70 7.47 6.00
CA THR A 68 -3.30 7.68 5.55
C THR A 68 -2.26 6.97 6.40
N THR A 69 -2.61 6.54 7.61
CA THR A 69 -1.73 5.72 8.47
C THR A 69 -2.55 4.70 9.23
N LEU A 70 -1.99 3.52 9.45
CA LEU A 70 -2.60 2.53 10.33
C LEU A 70 -2.62 3.07 11.78
N PRO A 71 -3.68 2.78 12.57
CA PRO A 71 -3.63 2.89 14.02
C PRO A 71 -2.47 2.10 14.61
N PRO A 72 -2.05 2.34 15.86
CA PRO A 72 -1.00 1.56 16.49
C PRO A 72 -1.33 0.05 16.47
N VAL A 73 -0.55 -0.73 15.72
CA VAL A 73 -0.61 -2.19 15.72
C VAL A 73 0.48 -2.72 16.64
N ARG A 74 0.13 -3.68 17.50
CA ARG A 74 1.11 -4.37 18.35
C ARG A 74 1.55 -5.64 17.63
N PHE A 75 2.85 -5.77 17.43
CA PHE A 75 3.48 -7.02 16.99
C PHE A 75 4.35 -7.55 18.13
N THR A 76 4.32 -8.84 18.34
CA THR A 76 5.37 -9.54 19.07
C THR A 76 6.69 -9.48 18.29
N ALA A 77 7.81 -9.67 18.98
CA ALA A 77 9.11 -9.72 18.30
C ALA A 77 9.17 -10.83 17.23
N GLN A 78 8.50 -11.96 17.48
CA GLN A 78 8.43 -13.07 16.53
C GLN A 78 7.60 -12.73 15.29
N GLU A 79 6.45 -12.07 15.45
CA GLU A 79 5.62 -11.62 14.31
C GLU A 79 6.36 -10.58 13.46
N ALA A 80 7.00 -9.60 14.09
CA ALA A 80 7.76 -8.57 13.37
C ALA A 80 8.98 -9.14 12.64
N ALA A 81 9.68 -10.12 13.23
CA ALA A 81 10.75 -10.85 12.56
C ALA A 81 10.23 -11.66 11.37
N ALA A 82 9.14 -12.41 11.53
CA ALA A 82 8.52 -13.19 10.46
C ALA A 82 8.08 -12.30 9.28
N LEU A 83 7.46 -11.16 9.56
CA LEU A 83 7.09 -10.17 8.55
C LEU A 83 8.32 -9.58 7.85
N THR A 84 9.39 -9.27 8.59
CA THR A 84 10.63 -8.74 8.01
C THR A 84 11.24 -9.73 7.01
N VAL A 85 11.27 -11.01 7.37
CA VAL A 85 11.79 -12.09 6.52
C VAL A 85 10.90 -12.30 5.28
N ALA A 86 9.58 -12.32 5.45
CA ALA A 86 8.63 -12.46 4.34
C ALA A 86 8.73 -11.28 3.34
N LEU A 87 8.87 -10.06 3.86
CA LEU A 87 9.04 -8.87 3.01
C LEU A 87 10.41 -8.84 2.32
N ALA A 88 11.47 -9.31 2.98
CA ALA A 88 12.80 -9.43 2.38
C ALA A 88 12.83 -10.43 1.21
N ALA A 89 11.97 -11.46 1.25
CA ALA A 89 11.82 -12.43 0.17
C ALA A 89 10.97 -11.93 -1.01
N THR A 90 10.40 -10.72 -0.93
CA THR A 90 9.55 -10.17 -2.00
C THR A 90 10.39 -9.73 -3.20
N ASP A 91 9.99 -10.17 -4.41
CA ASP A 91 10.65 -9.79 -5.65
C ASP A 91 10.59 -8.26 -5.89
N PRO A 92 11.69 -7.58 -6.27
CA PRO A 92 11.71 -6.13 -6.53
C PRO A 92 10.76 -5.65 -7.64
N GLY A 93 10.40 -6.54 -8.56
CA GLY A 93 9.45 -6.37 -9.64
C GLY A 93 8.00 -6.60 -9.23
N ALA A 94 7.74 -7.21 -8.07
CA ALA A 94 6.38 -7.49 -7.61
C ALA A 94 5.56 -6.22 -7.37
N PRO A 95 4.23 -6.27 -7.56
CA PRO A 95 3.29 -5.28 -7.04
C PRO A 95 3.58 -4.97 -5.57
N TYR A 96 3.54 -3.69 -5.21
CA TYR A 96 3.81 -3.12 -3.90
C TYR A 96 5.22 -3.34 -3.35
N ALA A 97 6.19 -3.81 -4.15
CA ALA A 97 7.56 -4.09 -3.68
C ALA A 97 8.23 -2.87 -3.02
N ALA A 98 8.00 -1.65 -3.52
CA ALA A 98 8.54 -0.44 -2.91
C ALA A 98 7.97 -0.20 -1.50
N ALA A 99 6.64 -0.33 -1.35
CA ALA A 99 5.98 -0.20 -0.05
C ALA A 99 6.43 -1.31 0.92
N ALA A 100 6.52 -2.56 0.44
CA ALA A 100 7.04 -3.70 1.19
C ALA A 100 8.44 -3.46 1.75
N ARG A 101 9.37 -2.91 0.95
CA ARG A 101 10.71 -2.53 1.42
C ARG A 101 10.66 -1.50 2.55
N THR A 102 9.87 -0.44 2.40
CA THR A 102 9.74 0.58 3.45
C THR A 102 9.11 0.02 4.73
N ALA A 103 8.16 -0.93 4.60
CA ALA A 103 7.57 -1.61 5.74
C ALA A 103 8.59 -2.49 6.48
N ALA A 104 9.42 -3.25 5.75
CA ALA A 104 10.48 -4.06 6.35
C ALA A 104 11.49 -3.21 7.13
N GLN A 105 11.87 -2.04 6.60
CA GLN A 105 12.74 -1.09 7.29
C GLN A 105 12.12 -0.59 8.59
N LYS A 106 10.83 -0.22 8.57
CA LYS A 106 10.09 0.24 9.77
C LYS A 106 9.99 -0.86 10.83
N LEU A 107 9.71 -2.10 10.43
CA LEU A 107 9.65 -3.25 11.33
C LEU A 107 11.02 -3.56 11.95
N THR A 108 12.08 -3.56 11.15
CA THR A 108 13.44 -3.80 11.64
C THR A 108 13.88 -2.74 12.64
N ALA A 109 13.47 -1.48 12.44
CA ALA A 109 13.82 -0.36 13.32
C ALA A 109 13.19 -0.43 14.71
N VAL A 110 12.10 -1.18 14.89
CA VAL A 110 11.39 -1.32 16.17
C VAL A 110 11.63 -2.65 16.88
N LEU A 111 12.33 -3.59 16.23
CA LEU A 111 12.69 -4.87 16.82
C LEU A 111 13.79 -4.70 17.89
N PRO A 112 13.74 -5.46 19.01
CA PRO A 112 14.87 -5.57 19.92
C PRO A 112 16.12 -6.08 19.19
N ALA A 113 17.30 -5.59 19.57
CA ALA A 113 18.55 -5.87 18.86
C ALA A 113 18.77 -7.37 18.53
N PRO A 114 18.59 -8.33 19.46
CA PRO A 114 18.77 -9.74 19.15
C PRO A 114 17.82 -10.27 18.07
N ALA A 115 16.56 -9.83 18.09
CA ALA A 115 15.55 -10.23 17.09
C ALA A 115 15.80 -9.56 15.73
N ALA A 116 16.24 -8.30 15.74
CA ALA A 116 16.60 -7.58 14.53
C ALA A 116 17.84 -8.19 13.86
N ASP A 117 18.85 -8.58 14.64
CA ASP A 117 20.06 -9.24 14.16
C ASP A 117 19.73 -10.60 13.56
N ALA A 118 18.97 -11.45 14.27
CA ALA A 118 18.53 -12.74 13.76
C ALA A 118 17.70 -12.63 12.46
N ALA A 119 16.78 -11.66 12.39
CA ALA A 119 15.99 -11.42 11.17
C ALA A 119 16.87 -10.97 9.99
N ARG A 120 17.84 -10.07 10.24
CA ARG A 120 18.80 -9.61 9.22
C ARG A 120 19.71 -10.73 8.74
N ASP A 121 20.20 -11.56 9.65
CA ASP A 121 21.06 -12.70 9.34
C ASP A 121 20.32 -13.75 8.50
N LEU A 122 19.06 -14.03 8.85
CA LEU A 122 18.23 -14.92 8.04
C LEU A 122 17.94 -14.31 6.67
N ALA A 123 17.56 -13.03 6.61
CA ALA A 123 17.30 -12.35 5.34
C ALA A 123 18.52 -12.35 4.40
N ARG A 124 19.74 -12.21 4.93
CA ARG A 124 20.99 -12.31 4.15
C ARG A 124 21.25 -13.70 3.56
N ARG A 125 20.62 -14.75 4.11
CA ARG A 125 20.72 -16.13 3.61
C ARG A 125 19.64 -16.45 2.57
N ILE A 126 18.72 -15.53 2.30
CA ILE A 126 17.70 -15.68 1.26
C ILE A 126 18.30 -15.18 -0.05
N VAL A 127 18.38 -16.07 -1.03
CA VAL A 127 18.79 -15.76 -2.39
C VAL A 127 17.61 -15.98 -3.33
N ALA A 128 17.41 -15.05 -4.25
CA ALA A 128 16.36 -15.12 -5.26
C ALA A 128 16.98 -14.94 -6.64
N LEU A 129 16.48 -15.70 -7.61
CA LEU A 129 16.80 -15.45 -9.01
C LEU A 129 15.94 -14.27 -9.47
N PRO A 130 16.53 -13.12 -9.85
CA PRO A 130 15.74 -11.97 -10.26
C PRO A 130 15.00 -12.26 -11.56
N ALA A 131 13.68 -12.10 -11.57
CA ALA A 131 12.90 -12.09 -12.79
C ALA A 131 12.85 -10.66 -13.36
N PRO A 132 12.81 -10.49 -14.70
CA PRO A 132 12.50 -9.20 -15.29
C PRO A 132 11.11 -8.74 -14.83
N GLY A 133 11.08 -7.73 -13.96
CA GLY A 133 9.85 -7.09 -13.52
C GLY A 133 9.38 -6.02 -14.50
N PRO A 134 8.10 -5.62 -14.47
CA PRO A 134 7.65 -4.42 -15.16
C PRO A 134 8.42 -3.20 -14.68
N ALA A 135 8.51 -2.17 -15.54
CA ALA A 135 9.00 -0.86 -15.14
C ALA A 135 8.18 -0.31 -13.95
N ALA A 136 8.81 0.48 -13.08
CA ALA A 136 8.19 0.95 -11.84
C ALA A 136 6.93 1.79 -12.10
N GLU A 137 6.92 2.53 -13.21
CA GLU A 137 5.83 3.37 -13.69
C GLU A 137 4.61 2.52 -14.06
N ILE A 138 4.83 1.40 -14.75
CA ILE A 138 3.78 0.46 -15.14
C ILE A 138 3.13 -0.15 -13.90
N ARG A 139 3.96 -0.61 -12.97
CA ARG A 139 3.47 -1.19 -11.71
C ARG A 139 2.65 -0.16 -10.94
N THR A 140 3.14 1.07 -10.82
CA THR A 140 2.44 2.17 -10.12
C THR A 140 1.09 2.47 -10.79
N ALA A 141 1.05 2.52 -12.13
CA ALA A 141 -0.18 2.72 -12.89
C ALA A 141 -1.21 1.61 -12.64
N VAL A 142 -0.77 0.34 -12.66
CA VAL A 142 -1.64 -0.82 -12.40
C VAL A 142 -2.18 -0.79 -10.96
N GLU A 143 -1.32 -0.57 -9.97
CA GLU A 143 -1.71 -0.46 -8.55
C GLU A 143 -2.73 0.65 -8.34
N ARG A 144 -2.49 1.81 -8.94
CA ARG A 144 -3.40 2.96 -8.87
C ARG A 144 -4.76 2.65 -9.50
N ALA A 145 -4.78 2.08 -10.69
CA ALA A 145 -6.03 1.75 -11.38
C ALA A 145 -6.87 0.70 -10.61
N LEU A 146 -6.21 -0.28 -9.98
CA LEU A 146 -6.87 -1.23 -9.08
C LEU A 146 -7.43 -0.56 -7.83
N ALA A 147 -6.66 0.31 -7.19
CA ALA A 147 -7.06 1.00 -5.96
C ALA A 147 -8.19 2.02 -6.19
N GLU A 148 -8.15 2.74 -7.30
CA GLU A 148 -9.13 3.77 -7.65
C GLU A 148 -10.33 3.22 -8.43
N GLY A 149 -10.25 1.97 -8.91
CA GLY A 149 -11.31 1.35 -9.72
C GLY A 149 -11.50 2.05 -11.06
N THR A 150 -10.41 2.39 -11.76
CA THR A 150 -10.45 3.10 -13.04
C THR A 150 -10.05 2.22 -14.22
N VAL A 151 -10.54 2.57 -15.41
CA VAL A 151 -10.13 1.90 -16.66
C VAL A 151 -8.66 2.19 -16.92
N LEU A 152 -7.92 1.16 -17.32
CA LEU A 152 -6.50 1.24 -17.62
C LEU A 152 -6.27 1.09 -19.13
N ARG A 153 -5.52 2.03 -19.71
CA ARG A 153 -5.05 1.94 -21.09
C ARG A 153 -3.66 1.31 -21.11
N LEU A 154 -3.51 0.23 -21.88
CA LEU A 154 -2.29 -0.57 -21.95
C LEU A 154 -1.74 -0.61 -23.37
N ARG A 155 -0.43 -0.43 -23.52
CA ARG A 155 0.33 -0.97 -24.66
C ARG A 155 0.93 -2.29 -24.25
N TYR A 156 0.59 -3.35 -24.98
CA TYR A 156 0.90 -4.73 -24.61
C TYR A 156 1.51 -5.48 -25.80
N ALA A 157 2.65 -6.13 -25.56
CA ALA A 157 3.25 -7.07 -26.50
C ALA A 157 2.73 -8.49 -26.22
N ASP A 158 2.13 -9.14 -27.22
CA ASP A 158 1.70 -10.53 -27.06
C ASP A 158 2.90 -11.51 -27.00
N ALA A 159 2.63 -12.81 -26.91
CA ALA A 159 3.68 -13.83 -26.85
C ALA A 159 4.57 -13.87 -28.11
N ALA A 160 4.07 -13.36 -29.25
CA ALA A 160 4.81 -13.24 -30.50
C ALA A 160 5.45 -11.84 -30.66
N GLY A 161 5.42 -11.01 -29.62
CA GLY A 161 5.98 -9.66 -29.64
C GLY A 161 5.12 -8.63 -30.38
N ARG A 162 3.91 -8.98 -30.83
CA ARG A 162 3.07 -8.05 -31.59
C ARG A 162 2.47 -7.01 -30.65
N PRO A 163 2.74 -5.70 -30.88
CA PRO A 163 2.23 -4.65 -30.04
C PRO A 163 0.74 -4.47 -30.26
N SER A 164 0.06 -4.08 -29.19
CA SER A 164 -1.36 -3.78 -29.28
C SER A 164 -1.80 -2.84 -28.18
N GLU A 165 -2.78 -2.01 -28.48
CA GLU A 165 -3.41 -1.12 -27.49
C GLU A 165 -4.70 -1.74 -26.97
N ARG A 166 -4.93 -1.62 -25.66
CA ARG A 166 -6.08 -2.22 -24.96
C ARG A 166 -6.61 -1.24 -23.93
N LEU A 167 -7.94 -1.09 -23.89
CA LEU A 167 -8.65 -0.56 -22.74
C LEU A 167 -9.14 -1.73 -21.91
N VAL A 168 -8.75 -1.78 -20.65
CA VAL A 168 -9.08 -2.89 -19.75
C VAL A 168 -9.67 -2.36 -18.45
N GLU A 169 -10.57 -3.15 -17.87
CA GLU A 169 -11.15 -2.89 -16.55
C GLU A 169 -10.49 -3.84 -15.55
N PRO A 170 -9.55 -3.33 -14.71
CA PRO A 170 -8.79 -4.14 -13.75
C PRO A 170 -9.71 -4.85 -12.76
N ALA A 171 -9.46 -6.13 -12.51
CA ALA A 171 -10.19 -6.92 -11.51
C ALA A 171 -9.29 -7.45 -10.39
N GLY A 172 -8.02 -7.74 -10.68
CA GLY A 172 -7.08 -8.19 -9.66
C GLY A 172 -5.73 -8.59 -10.21
N LEU A 173 -4.88 -9.09 -9.32
CA LEU A 173 -3.53 -9.57 -9.64
C LEU A 173 -3.45 -11.08 -9.42
N LEU A 174 -2.76 -11.76 -10.32
CA LEU A 174 -2.44 -13.19 -10.22
C LEU A 174 -0.92 -13.33 -10.29
N THR A 175 -0.36 -14.20 -9.44
CA THR A 175 1.03 -14.65 -9.57
C THR A 175 1.06 -16.12 -9.98
N ALA A 176 1.82 -16.46 -11.01
CA ALA A 176 1.96 -17.82 -11.51
C ALA A 176 3.31 -17.99 -12.21
N GLY A 177 4.03 -19.08 -11.91
CA GLY A 177 5.31 -19.40 -12.56
C GLY A 177 6.36 -18.28 -12.47
N GLY A 178 6.40 -17.54 -11.36
CA GLY A 178 7.34 -16.42 -11.17
C GLY A 178 6.95 -15.12 -11.87
N HIS A 179 5.78 -15.06 -12.51
CA HIS A 179 5.30 -13.86 -13.20
C HIS A 179 4.02 -13.31 -12.57
N TRP A 180 3.89 -11.99 -12.62
CA TRP A 180 2.68 -11.28 -12.24
C TRP A 180 1.80 -10.98 -13.45
N TYR A 181 0.50 -11.15 -13.28
CA TYR A 181 -0.52 -10.93 -14.28
C TYR A 181 -1.57 -9.97 -13.73
N LEU A 182 -1.91 -8.95 -14.51
CA LEU A 182 -3.13 -8.18 -14.33
C LEU A 182 -4.29 -8.97 -14.93
N ILE A 183 -5.24 -9.37 -14.10
CA ILE A 183 -6.50 -9.96 -14.56
C ILE A 183 -7.50 -8.83 -14.75
N ALA A 184 -8.05 -8.71 -15.95
CA ALA A 184 -8.92 -7.61 -16.32
C ALA A 184 -9.92 -8.02 -17.40
N TRP A 185 -11.06 -7.33 -17.45
CA TRP A 185 -11.98 -7.41 -18.58
C TRP A 185 -11.44 -6.55 -19.73
N CYS A 186 -11.16 -7.16 -20.88
CA CYS A 186 -10.66 -6.46 -22.05
C CYS A 186 -11.82 -5.96 -22.91
N ARG A 187 -12.02 -4.64 -23.02
CA ARG A 187 -13.13 -4.05 -23.78
C ARG A 187 -13.07 -4.38 -25.27
N THR A 188 -11.87 -4.34 -25.85
CA THR A 188 -11.64 -4.66 -27.27
C THR A 188 -12.03 -6.11 -27.60
N ARG A 189 -11.80 -7.04 -26.67
CA ARG A 189 -12.07 -8.48 -26.87
C ARG A 189 -13.37 -8.95 -26.23
N ARG A 190 -14.02 -8.10 -25.42
CA ARG A 190 -15.23 -8.39 -24.65
C ARG A 190 -15.11 -9.72 -23.87
N ALA A 191 -13.98 -9.89 -23.17
CA ALA A 191 -13.67 -11.11 -22.42
C ALA A 191 -12.67 -10.85 -21.29
N GLY A 192 -12.70 -11.69 -20.26
CA GLY A 192 -11.67 -11.75 -19.22
C GLY A 192 -10.33 -12.22 -19.78
N ARG A 193 -9.24 -11.52 -19.42
CA ARG A 193 -7.89 -11.84 -19.86
C ARG A 193 -6.87 -11.55 -18.76
N GLY A 194 -5.79 -12.34 -18.76
CA GLY A 194 -4.58 -12.07 -18.01
C GLY A 194 -3.53 -11.40 -18.87
N PHE A 195 -2.99 -10.28 -18.39
CA PHE A 195 -1.91 -9.52 -19.02
C PHE A 195 -0.67 -9.65 -18.16
N ARG A 196 0.40 -10.29 -18.67
CA ARG A 196 1.67 -10.36 -17.93
C ARG A 196 2.25 -8.97 -17.76
N LEU A 197 2.59 -8.58 -16.55
CA LEU A 197 3.06 -7.22 -16.27
C LEU A 197 4.38 -6.92 -16.99
N ASP A 198 5.29 -7.90 -17.10
CA ASP A 198 6.57 -7.78 -17.81
C ASP A 198 6.44 -7.56 -19.34
N ARG A 199 5.26 -7.79 -19.92
CA ARG A 199 4.94 -7.58 -21.34
C ARG A 199 4.17 -6.29 -21.62
N ILE A 200 3.82 -5.55 -20.58
CA ILE A 200 3.24 -4.21 -20.72
C ILE A 200 4.40 -3.25 -21.04
N THR A 201 4.25 -2.44 -22.08
CA THR A 201 5.25 -1.46 -22.49
C THR A 201 4.86 -0.03 -22.11
N ALA A 202 3.56 0.21 -21.86
CA ALA A 202 3.05 1.44 -21.27
C ALA A 202 1.70 1.17 -20.58
N ALA A 203 1.42 1.88 -19.49
CA ALA A 203 0.17 1.79 -18.75
C ALA A 203 -0.25 3.18 -18.24
N ASP A 204 -1.45 3.62 -18.63
CA ASP A 204 -2.00 4.92 -18.24
C ASP A 204 -3.37 4.72 -17.59
N PRO A 205 -3.54 4.99 -16.28
CA PRO A 205 -4.84 5.04 -15.65
C PRO A 205 -5.65 6.18 -16.28
N THR A 206 -6.91 5.90 -16.64
CA THR A 206 -7.80 6.93 -17.16
C THR A 206 -8.65 7.53 -16.03
N ALA A 207 -9.41 8.58 -16.34
CA ALA A 207 -10.40 9.13 -15.40
C ALA A 207 -11.74 8.37 -15.43
N GLU A 208 -11.90 7.41 -16.35
CA GLU A 208 -13.15 6.66 -16.48
C GLU A 208 -13.23 5.58 -15.39
N PRO A 209 -14.35 5.45 -14.66
CA PRO A 209 -14.53 4.36 -13.71
C PRO A 209 -14.64 3.02 -14.44
N ALA A 210 -13.94 2.01 -13.93
CA ALA A 210 -14.08 0.63 -14.36
C ALA A 210 -15.36 0.02 -13.78
N ARG A 211 -15.99 -0.91 -14.50
CA ARG A 211 -17.08 -1.69 -13.90
C ARG A 211 -16.45 -2.74 -12.98
N PRO A 212 -17.03 -3.01 -11.80
CA PRO A 212 -16.58 -4.12 -10.98
C PRO A 212 -16.75 -5.45 -11.72
N HIS A 213 -15.71 -6.28 -11.72
CA HIS A 213 -15.75 -7.64 -12.25
C HIS A 213 -15.37 -8.64 -11.16
N ASP A 214 -16.09 -9.75 -11.09
CA ASP A 214 -15.70 -10.87 -10.24
C ASP A 214 -14.41 -11.51 -10.80
N LEU A 215 -13.33 -11.42 -10.03
CA LEU A 215 -12.03 -11.99 -10.40
C LEU A 215 -12.13 -13.49 -10.69
N ALA A 216 -12.87 -14.25 -9.86
CA ALA A 216 -13.04 -15.69 -10.07
C ALA A 216 -13.78 -15.97 -11.38
N ALA A 217 -14.78 -15.14 -11.70
CA ALA A 217 -15.49 -15.23 -12.98
C ALA A 217 -14.59 -15.01 -14.19
N LEU A 218 -13.70 -14.02 -14.14
CA LEU A 218 -12.77 -13.75 -15.25
C LEU A 218 -11.71 -14.85 -15.43
N LEU A 219 -11.43 -15.63 -14.39
CA LEU A 219 -10.48 -16.75 -14.44
C LEU A 219 -11.13 -18.05 -14.94
N ARG A 220 -12.47 -18.16 -14.99
CA ARG A 220 -13.15 -19.37 -15.46
C ARG A 220 -12.76 -19.69 -16.91
N GLY A 221 -12.43 -20.96 -17.16
CA GLY A 221 -12.00 -21.43 -18.49
C GLY A 221 -10.58 -20.99 -18.90
N SER A 222 -9.85 -20.29 -18.03
CA SER A 222 -8.43 -20.01 -18.24
C SER A 222 -7.55 -21.09 -17.60
N ALA A 223 -6.26 -21.11 -17.94
CA ALA A 223 -5.27 -21.95 -17.25
C ALA A 223 -5.16 -21.67 -15.74
N ALA A 224 -5.69 -20.52 -15.28
CA ALA A 224 -5.70 -20.11 -13.88
C ALA A 224 -7.06 -20.32 -13.19
N ALA A 225 -7.98 -21.12 -13.77
CA ALA A 225 -9.29 -21.39 -13.17
C ALA A 225 -9.21 -22.03 -11.76
N GLY A 226 -8.11 -22.73 -11.45
CA GLY A 226 -7.84 -23.30 -10.13
C GLY A 226 -7.08 -22.39 -9.16
N ALA A 227 -6.81 -21.13 -9.53
CA ALA A 227 -6.11 -20.19 -8.66
C ALA A 227 -6.92 -19.93 -7.38
N ARG A 228 -6.22 -19.83 -6.24
CA ARG A 228 -6.82 -19.60 -4.92
C ARG A 228 -6.24 -18.33 -4.29
N PRO A 229 -7.03 -17.62 -3.46
CA PRO A 229 -6.50 -16.52 -2.66
C PRO A 229 -5.34 -16.98 -1.76
N PRO A 230 -4.38 -16.10 -1.44
CA PRO A 230 -3.31 -16.42 -0.50
C PRO A 230 -3.89 -16.83 0.87
N ALA A 231 -3.44 -17.98 1.39
CA ALA A 231 -3.94 -18.52 2.66
C ALA A 231 -3.71 -17.57 3.85
N ALA A 232 -2.65 -16.75 3.80
CA ALA A 232 -2.29 -15.80 4.86
C ALA A 232 -3.33 -14.69 5.09
N LEU A 233 -4.26 -14.47 4.14
CA LEU A 233 -5.33 -13.48 4.24
C LEU A 233 -6.73 -14.12 4.16
N GLY A 234 -6.81 -15.44 4.35
CA GLY A 234 -8.10 -16.12 4.48
C GLY A 234 -8.85 -15.68 5.74
N PRO A 235 -10.18 -15.87 5.80
CA PRO A 235 -10.92 -15.71 7.05
C PRO A 235 -10.31 -16.61 8.13
N LEU A 236 -10.03 -16.02 9.30
CA LEU A 236 -9.55 -16.72 10.50
C LEU A 236 -10.61 -17.69 11.04
#